data_AF-A0A356B172-F1
#
_entry.id   AF-A0A356B172-F1
#
_cell.length_a   1.000
_cell.length_b   1.000
_cell.length_c   1.000
_cell.angle_alpha   90.00
_cell.angle_beta   90.00
_cell.angle_gamma   90.00
#
_symmetry.space_group_name_H-M   'P 1'
#
loop_
_entity.id
_entity.type
_entity.pdbx_description
1 polymer ?
#
loop_
_entity_poly.entity_id
_entity_poly.type
_entity_poly.pdbx_seq_one_letter_code
_entity_poly.pdbx_strand_id
1 'polypeptide(L)'
;MKNVIKLTYPHWLANNKDQLSKDLITYHDLKSPATEAFRSLRTNLGFVNIDNNLKMVVVTSPSPKEGKTSVATNIAITVAKANKRVLVIDCDLRKPKIHKTFGLNNDIGLTHILTDMILDGQNMSDMVKCIPNIDNLWVITSGFI
;
A
#
# COMPACT_ATOMS: atom_id res chain seq x y z
N MET A 1 19.93 16.96 -6.74
CA MET A 1 19.21 17.04 -5.44
C MET A 1 17.92 16.23 -5.59
N LYS A 2 17.66 15.24 -4.72
CA LYS A 2 16.46 14.40 -4.84
C LYS A 2 15.27 15.19 -4.30
N ASN A 3 14.32 15.54 -5.17
CA ASN A 3 13.03 16.11 -4.77
C ASN A 3 12.31 15.08 -3.89
N VAL A 4 12.32 15.32 -2.57
CA VAL A 4 11.48 14.58 -1.64
C VAL A 4 10.11 15.27 -1.68
N ILE A 5 9.15 14.62 -2.33
CA ILE A 5 7.75 15.04 -2.27
C ILE A 5 7.36 15.00 -0.78
N LYS A 6 7.16 16.17 -0.17
CA LYS A 6 6.52 16.28 1.15
C LYS A 6 5.07 15.89 0.96
N LEU A 7 4.75 14.63 1.23
CA LEU A 7 3.38 14.13 1.29
C LEU A 7 2.76 14.67 2.58
N THR A 8 2.22 15.89 2.50
CA THR A 8 1.52 16.55 3.60
C THR A 8 0.22 15.80 3.86
N TYR A 9 -0.06 15.44 5.12
CA TYR A 9 -1.32 14.81 5.50
C TYR A 9 -2.49 15.74 5.13
N PRO A 10 -3.41 15.34 4.23
CA PRO A 10 -4.60 16.13 3.96
C PRO A 10 -5.46 16.24 5.22
N HIS A 11 -6.06 17.42 5.44
CA HIS A 11 -6.88 17.72 6.62
C HIS A 11 -8.13 16.84 6.78
N TRP A 12 -8.55 16.10 5.74
CA TRP A 12 -9.67 15.16 5.78
C TRP A 12 -9.34 13.78 6.39
N LEU A 13 -8.09 13.52 6.80
CA LEU A 13 -7.68 12.27 7.47
C LEU A 13 -8.20 12.11 8.92
N ALA A 14 -8.85 13.13 9.49
CA ALA A 14 -9.21 13.15 10.91
C ALA A 14 -10.39 12.21 11.29
N ASN A 15 -11.13 11.63 10.34
CA ASN A 15 -12.48 11.12 10.63
C ASN A 15 -12.77 9.62 10.45
N ASN A 16 -11.79 8.73 10.24
CA ASN A 16 -12.11 7.29 10.14
C ASN A 16 -11.06 6.39 10.79
N LYS A 17 -10.96 6.44 12.12
CA LYS A 17 -10.10 5.53 12.90
C LYS A 17 -10.55 4.05 12.86
N ASP A 18 -11.75 3.76 12.35
CA ASP A 18 -12.40 2.43 12.40
C ASP A 18 -12.48 1.67 11.05
N GLN A 19 -11.82 2.11 9.97
CA GLN A 19 -12.01 1.51 8.63
C GLN A 19 -10.94 0.51 8.14
N LEU A 20 -9.86 0.27 8.91
CA LEU A 20 -8.85 -0.71 8.49
C LEU A 20 -9.43 -2.13 8.54
N SER A 21 -9.30 -2.88 7.44
CA SER A 21 -9.83 -4.25 7.36
C SER A 21 -9.20 -5.15 8.45
N LYS A 22 -10.00 -6.09 8.95
CA LYS A 22 -9.54 -7.16 9.86
C LYS A 22 -8.47 -8.07 9.21
N ASP A 23 -8.38 -8.08 7.88
CA ASP A 23 -7.38 -8.84 7.13
C ASP A 23 -5.95 -8.31 7.33
N LEU A 24 -5.77 -7.11 7.89
CA LEU A 24 -4.47 -6.52 8.22
C LEU A 24 -3.90 -7.09 9.53
N ILE A 25 -3.67 -8.40 9.57
CA ILE A 25 -3.19 -9.12 10.77
C ILE A 25 -1.89 -8.53 11.33
N THR A 26 -0.97 -8.08 10.46
CA THR A 26 0.32 -7.47 10.86
C THR A 26 0.16 -6.07 11.47
N TYR A 27 -1.02 -5.46 11.33
CA TYR A 27 -1.40 -4.24 12.04
C TYR A 27 -2.08 -4.57 13.38
N HIS A 28 -3.08 -5.45 13.37
CA HIS A 28 -3.95 -5.72 14.51
C HIS A 28 -3.33 -6.66 15.57
N ASP A 29 -2.57 -7.68 15.16
CA ASP A 29 -1.96 -8.66 16.07
C ASP A 29 -0.46 -8.84 15.77
N LEU A 30 0.34 -8.09 16.53
CA LEU A 30 1.79 -8.03 16.35
C LEU A 30 2.53 -9.29 16.81
N LYS A 31 1.87 -10.19 17.55
CA LYS A 31 2.49 -11.38 18.15
C LYS A 31 1.93 -12.68 17.58
N SER A 32 0.96 -12.62 16.67
CA SER A 32 0.42 -13.81 16.01
C SER A 32 1.49 -14.57 15.22
N PRO A 33 1.34 -15.92 15.10
CA PRO A 33 2.18 -16.72 14.20
C PRO A 33 2.14 -16.23 12.75
N ALA A 34 1.01 -15.70 12.29
CA ALA A 34 0.87 -15.12 10.96
C ALA A 34 1.77 -13.88 10.78
N THR A 35 1.84 -13.01 11.79
CA THR A 35 2.74 -11.85 11.76
C THR A 35 4.22 -12.28 11.75
N GLU A 36 4.60 -13.32 12.49
CA GLU A 36 5.96 -13.88 12.41
C GLU A 36 6.28 -14.47 11.02
N ALA A 37 5.30 -15.08 10.36
CA ALA A 37 5.46 -15.54 8.98
C ALA A 37 5.74 -14.37 8.01
N PHE A 38 5.05 -13.23 8.18
CA PHE A 38 5.35 -12.02 7.39
C PHE A 38 6.71 -11.40 7.73
N ARG A 39 7.16 -11.44 8.99
CA ARG A 39 8.51 -11.01 9.37
C ARG A 39 9.57 -11.88 8.69
N SER A 40 9.35 -13.19 8.65
CA SER A 40 10.21 -14.15 7.96
C SER A 40 10.22 -13.88 6.45
N LEU A 41 9.05 -13.66 5.83
CA LEU A 41 8.95 -13.29 4.41
C LEU A 41 9.72 -12.00 4.10
N ARG A 42 9.60 -10.95 4.93
CA ARG A 42 10.36 -9.71 4.77
C ARG A 42 11.87 -9.97 4.80
N THR A 43 12.33 -10.77 5.76
CA THR A 43 13.75 -11.13 5.87
C THR A 43 14.23 -11.86 4.62
N ASN A 44 13.46 -12.84 4.14
CA ASN A 44 13.78 -13.56 2.91
C ASN A 44 13.83 -12.64 1.69
N LEU A 45 12.87 -11.71 1.54
CA LEU A 45 12.89 -10.69 0.48
C LEU A 45 14.11 -9.77 0.58
N GLY A 46 14.60 -9.49 1.79
CA GLY A 46 15.83 -8.71 2.00
C GLY A 46 17.09 -9.43 1.51
N PHE A 47 17.08 -10.76 1.45
CA PHE A 47 18.16 -11.56 0.87
C PHE A 47 18.00 -11.78 -0.64
N VAL A 48 16.82 -11.52 -1.20
CA VAL A 48 16.63 -11.53 -2.65
C VAL A 48 17.32 -10.30 -3.23
N ASN A 49 18.38 -10.54 -4.00
CA ASN A 49 19.11 -9.52 -4.75
C ASN A 49 19.90 -8.54 -3.85
N ILE A 50 20.75 -9.12 -2.97
CA ILE A 50 21.68 -8.39 -2.08
C ILE A 50 22.47 -7.31 -2.84
N ASP A 51 22.90 -7.62 -4.07
CA ASP A 51 23.73 -6.72 -4.87
C ASP A 51 22.95 -5.52 -5.45
N ASN A 52 21.65 -5.66 -5.72
CA ASN A 52 20.87 -4.61 -6.40
C ASN A 52 19.74 -4.00 -5.57
N ASN A 53 19.68 -4.30 -4.26
CA ASN A 53 18.70 -3.80 -3.30
C ASN A 53 17.26 -3.78 -3.86
N LEU A 54 16.53 -4.89 -3.71
CA LEU A 54 15.16 -5.08 -4.19
C LEU A 54 14.25 -3.85 -3.93
N LYS A 55 13.77 -3.21 -5.01
CA LYS A 55 12.93 -2.00 -4.93
C LYS A 55 11.47 -2.20 -5.31
N MET A 56 11.16 -3.26 -6.05
CA MET A 56 9.83 -3.52 -6.60
C MET A 56 9.51 -5.00 -6.50
N VAL A 57 8.30 -5.29 -6.04
CA VAL A 57 7.76 -6.65 -5.92
C VAL A 57 6.35 -6.64 -6.48
N VAL A 58 6.05 -7.59 -7.37
CA VAL A 58 4.69 -7.83 -7.84
C VAL A 58 4.13 -9.02 -7.09
N VAL A 59 2.93 -8.87 -6.51
CA VAL A 59 2.20 -9.96 -5.86
C VAL A 59 1.03 -10.35 -6.77
N THR A 60 1.06 -11.59 -7.24
CA THR A 60 0.02 -12.16 -8.12
C THR A 60 -0.35 -13.57 -7.66
N SER A 61 -1.45 -14.11 -8.20
CA SER A 61 -1.94 -15.44 -7.88
C SER A 61 -2.63 -16.08 -9.09
N PRO A 62 -2.55 -17.42 -9.27
CA PRO A 62 -3.16 -18.10 -10.41
C PRO A 62 -4.69 -17.98 -10.44
N SER A 63 -5.35 -17.83 -9.28
CA SER A 63 -6.81 -17.74 -9.18
C SER A 63 -7.30 -16.58 -8.31
N PRO A 64 -8.57 -16.13 -8.49
CA PRO A 64 -9.21 -15.20 -7.57
C PRO A 64 -9.33 -15.78 -6.14
N LYS A 65 -9.30 -14.90 -5.14
CA LYS A 65 -9.49 -15.22 -3.70
C LYS A 65 -8.37 -16.04 -3.03
N GLU A 66 -7.20 -16.14 -3.62
CA GLU A 66 -6.02 -16.81 -3.04
C GLU A 66 -5.21 -15.92 -2.08
N GLY A 67 -5.78 -14.82 -1.59
CA GLY A 67 -5.13 -13.97 -0.60
C GLY A 67 -4.05 -13.01 -1.12
N LYS A 68 -3.89 -12.83 -2.44
CA LYS A 68 -2.90 -11.89 -3.03
C LYS A 68 -2.93 -10.49 -2.40
N THR A 69 -4.12 -9.92 -2.20
CA THR A 69 -4.29 -8.61 -1.56
C THR A 69 -3.84 -8.65 -0.10
N SER A 70 -4.24 -9.67 0.65
CA SER A 70 -3.85 -9.84 2.05
C SER A 70 -2.34 -10.00 2.21
N VAL A 71 -1.70 -10.77 1.32
CA VAL A 71 -0.23 -10.91 1.30
C VAL A 71 0.42 -9.57 1.00
N ALA A 72 -0.01 -8.87 -0.05
CA ALA A 72 0.56 -7.60 -0.48
C ALA A 72 0.46 -6.51 0.60
N THR A 73 -0.68 -6.38 1.27
CA THR A 73 -0.87 -5.33 2.29
C THR A 73 -0.14 -5.65 3.59
N ASN A 74 -0.13 -6.92 4.04
CA ASN A 74 0.55 -7.31 5.27
C ASN A 74 2.07 -7.32 5.14
N ILE A 75 2.61 -7.70 3.98
CA ILE A 75 4.06 -7.58 3.76
C ILE A 75 4.46 -6.10 3.69
N ALA A 76 3.65 -5.24 3.06
CA ALA A 76 3.90 -3.80 3.01
C ALA A 76 3.96 -3.16 4.40
N ILE A 77 2.99 -3.47 5.28
CA ILE A 77 3.00 -3.01 6.68
C ILE A 77 4.23 -3.53 7.43
N THR A 78 4.58 -4.80 7.24
CA THR A 78 5.74 -5.42 7.91
C THR A 78 7.08 -4.79 7.47
N VAL A 79 7.20 -4.43 6.20
CA VAL A 79 8.34 -3.68 5.65
C VAL A 79 8.34 -2.23 6.17
N ALA A 80 7.18 -1.56 6.18
CA ALA A 80 7.05 -0.19 6.68
C ALA A 80 7.43 -0.06 8.15
N LYS A 81 6.98 -1.00 9.00
CA LYS A 81 7.36 -1.13 10.42
C LYS A 81 8.85 -1.39 10.65
N ALA A 82 9.59 -1.81 9.61
CA ALA A 82 11.05 -1.91 9.62
C ALA A 82 11.73 -0.56 9.29
N ASN A 83 10.99 0.55 9.37
CA ASN A 83 11.41 1.90 9.01
C ASN A 83 11.85 2.04 7.54
N LYS A 84 11.23 1.28 6.64
CA LYS A 84 11.45 1.37 5.19
C LYS A 84 10.27 2.10 4.55
N ARG A 85 10.55 2.96 3.57
CA ARG A 85 9.50 3.65 2.81
C ARG A 85 8.86 2.69 1.81
N VAL A 86 7.55 2.52 1.90
CA VAL A 86 6.77 1.57 1.08
C VAL A 86 5.64 2.28 0.38
N LEU A 87 5.53 2.07 -0.92
CA LEU A 87 4.39 2.47 -1.73
C LEU A 87 3.68 1.22 -2.22
N VAL A 88 2.41 1.07 -1.87
CA VAL A 88 1.53 0.02 -2.41
C VAL A 88 0.75 0.62 -3.57
N ILE A 89 0.72 -0.08 -4.71
CA ILE A 89 -0.03 0.34 -5.89
C ILE A 89 -1.04 -0.76 -6.23
N ASP A 90 -2.33 -0.43 -6.25
CA ASP A 90 -3.38 -1.39 -6.62
C ASP A 90 -3.50 -1.49 -8.14
N CYS A 91 -2.85 -2.50 -8.71
CA CYS A 91 -2.91 -2.79 -10.14
C CYS A 91 -4.05 -3.76 -10.52
N ASP A 92 -4.91 -4.22 -9.58
CA ASP A 92 -6.10 -5.01 -9.92
C ASP A 92 -7.25 -4.08 -10.29
N LEU A 93 -7.23 -3.58 -11.53
CA LEU A 93 -8.23 -2.62 -12.01
C LEU A 93 -9.63 -3.23 -12.20
N ARG A 94 -9.73 -4.57 -12.24
CA ARG A 94 -11.01 -5.25 -12.49
C ARG A 94 -11.81 -5.45 -11.21
N LYS A 95 -11.15 -5.82 -10.10
CA LYS A 95 -11.80 -6.02 -8.79
C LYS A 95 -10.93 -5.42 -7.68
N PRO A 96 -10.70 -4.09 -7.68
CA PRO A 96 -9.78 -3.45 -6.75
C PRO A 96 -10.28 -3.61 -5.30
N LYS A 97 -9.34 -3.85 -4.39
CA LYS A 97 -9.64 -4.12 -2.98
C LYS A 97 -8.79 -3.32 -2.01
N ILE A 98 -7.64 -2.81 -2.43
CA ILE A 98 -6.69 -2.16 -1.50
C ILE A 98 -7.30 -0.93 -0.84
N HIS A 99 -8.09 -0.15 -1.59
CA HIS A 99 -8.79 1.01 -1.03
C HIS A 99 -9.73 0.59 0.12
N LYS A 100 -10.48 -0.51 -0.01
CA LYS A 100 -11.33 -1.03 1.07
C LYS A 100 -10.51 -1.58 2.22
N THR A 101 -9.40 -2.26 1.93
CA THR A 101 -8.51 -2.82 2.96
C THR A 101 -7.94 -1.74 3.87
N PHE A 102 -7.61 -0.57 3.32
CA PHE A 102 -7.03 0.55 4.06
C PHE A 102 -8.03 1.66 4.43
N GLY A 103 -9.33 1.50 4.17
CA GLY A 103 -10.32 2.54 4.47
C GLY A 103 -10.11 3.84 3.67
N LEU A 104 -9.71 3.72 2.41
CA LEU A 104 -9.44 4.84 1.51
C LEU A 104 -10.57 5.02 0.51
N ASN A 105 -10.82 6.28 0.14
CA ASN A 105 -11.59 6.64 -1.05
C ASN A 105 -10.86 6.14 -2.33
N ASN A 106 -11.59 5.77 -3.40
CA ASN A 106 -11.03 5.26 -4.66
C ASN A 106 -11.39 6.12 -5.90
N ASP A 107 -11.80 7.37 -5.71
CA ASP A 107 -12.23 8.28 -6.77
C ASP A 107 -11.05 8.64 -7.69
N ILE A 108 -9.86 8.85 -7.12
CA ILE A 108 -8.62 9.08 -7.87
C ILE A 108 -7.59 8.00 -7.54
N GLY A 109 -6.82 7.57 -8.55
CA GLY A 109 -5.83 6.51 -8.41
C GLY A 109 -5.08 6.19 -9.71
N LEU A 110 -4.54 4.98 -9.79
CA LEU A 110 -3.66 4.52 -10.87
C LEU A 110 -4.23 4.75 -12.27
N THR A 111 -5.52 4.51 -12.49
CA THR A 111 -6.17 4.72 -13.79
C THR A 111 -5.97 6.14 -14.31
N HIS A 112 -6.15 7.13 -13.44
CA HIS A 112 -6.04 8.55 -13.80
C HIS A 112 -4.60 8.93 -14.16
N ILE A 113 -3.62 8.34 -13.47
CA ILE A 113 -2.19 8.51 -13.79
C ILE A 113 -1.90 7.94 -15.18
N LEU A 114 -2.46 6.76 -15.49
CA LEU A 114 -2.18 6.07 -16.76
C LEU A 114 -2.92 6.69 -17.95
N THR A 115 -4.07 7.33 -17.73
CA THR A 115 -4.86 7.98 -18.78
C THR A 115 -4.59 9.47 -18.93
N ASP A 116 -3.65 10.02 -18.15
CA ASP A 116 -3.36 11.46 -18.07
C ASP A 116 -4.61 12.31 -17.74
N MET A 117 -5.55 11.73 -17.00
CA MET A 117 -6.77 12.39 -16.51
C MET A 117 -6.51 13.07 -15.17
N ILE A 118 -5.47 13.91 -15.13
CA ILE A 118 -5.18 14.77 -13.99
C ILE A 118 -5.91 16.10 -14.25
N LEU A 119 -6.91 16.42 -13.43
CA LEU A 119 -7.66 17.67 -13.56
C LEU A 119 -6.77 18.88 -13.29
N ASP A 120 -7.10 20.05 -13.87
CA ASP A 120 -6.38 21.30 -13.60
C ASP A 120 -6.25 21.56 -12.10
N GLY A 121 -5.00 21.72 -11.65
CA GLY A 121 -4.66 21.93 -10.24
C GLY A 121 -4.43 20.66 -9.41
N GLN A 122 -4.69 19.47 -9.96
CA GLN A 122 -4.26 18.20 -9.36
C GLN A 122 -2.83 17.84 -9.79
N ASN A 123 -2.12 17.15 -8.91
CA ASN A 123 -0.79 16.61 -9.17
C ASN A 123 -0.74 15.13 -8.81
N MET A 124 0.27 14.42 -9.32
CA MET A 124 0.51 13.01 -8.99
C MET A 124 0.61 12.76 -7.47
N SER A 125 1.09 13.75 -6.70
CA SER A 125 1.15 13.69 -5.23
C SER A 125 -0.21 13.53 -4.58
N ASP A 126 -1.28 14.04 -5.19
CA ASP A 126 -2.64 13.99 -4.63
C ASP A 126 -3.24 12.58 -4.70
N MET A 127 -2.69 11.73 -5.59
CA MET A 127 -3.08 10.32 -5.72
C MET A 127 -2.33 9.41 -4.74
N VAL A 128 -1.28 9.92 -4.09
CA VAL A 128 -0.52 9.18 -3.07
C VAL A 128 -1.15 9.40 -1.70
N LYS A 129 -1.83 8.37 -1.20
CA LYS A 129 -2.59 8.44 0.05
C LYS A 129 -1.74 7.93 1.21
N CYS A 130 -1.61 8.73 2.26
CA CYS A 130 -1.03 8.29 3.53
C CYS A 130 -2.02 7.38 4.28
N ILE A 131 -1.51 6.39 5.00
CA ILE A 131 -2.34 5.57 5.90
C ILE A 131 -2.23 6.12 7.32
N PRO A 132 -3.33 6.57 7.94
CA PRO A 132 -3.31 6.97 9.36
C PRO A 132 -2.76 5.85 10.24
N ASN A 133 -1.89 6.21 11.18
CA ASN A 133 -1.29 5.28 12.16
C ASN A 133 -0.37 4.19 11.59
N ILE A 134 0.01 4.26 10.31
CA ILE A 134 1.04 3.39 9.74
C ILE A 134 2.11 4.26 9.08
N ASP A 135 3.18 4.52 9.83
CA ASP A 135 4.32 5.30 9.34
C ASP A 135 5.00 4.60 8.16
N ASN A 136 5.60 5.41 7.28
CA ASN A 136 6.35 4.97 6.10
C ASN A 136 5.54 4.14 5.07
N LEU A 137 4.21 4.15 5.14
CA LEU A 137 3.33 3.46 4.20
C LEU A 137 2.44 4.43 3.44
N TRP A 138 2.52 4.35 2.11
CA TRP A 138 1.67 5.09 1.19
C TRP A 138 0.97 4.15 0.22
N VAL A 139 -0.16 4.60 -0.31
CA VAL A 139 -1.00 3.82 -1.23
C VAL A 139 -1.41 4.67 -2.42
N ILE A 140 -1.26 4.14 -3.63
CA ILE A 140 -2.01 4.55 -4.81
C ILE A 140 -3.08 3.48 -5.03
N THR A 141 -4.34 3.87 -4.92
CA THR A 141 -5.48 2.98 -5.18
C THR A 141 -5.68 2.81 -6.69
N SER A 142 -6.58 1.93 -7.14
CA SER A 142 -6.77 1.71 -8.58
C SER A 142 -7.34 2.94 -9.28
N GLY A 143 -8.17 3.73 -8.59
CA GLY A 143 -9.06 4.69 -9.24
C GLY A 143 -10.33 4.01 -9.75
N PHE A 144 -11.31 4.79 -10.22
CA PHE A 144 -12.42 4.27 -11.01
C PHE A 144 -11.98 4.04 -12.46
N ILE A 145 -12.70 3.14 -13.14
CA ILE A 145 -12.74 3.03 -14.60
C ILE A 145 -14.11 3.53 -15.03
#